data_AF-A0AAN2WH47-F1
#
_entry.id   AF-A0AAN2WH47-F1
#
_cell.length_a   1.000
_cell.length_b   1.000
_cell.length_c   1.000
_cell.angle_alpha   90.00
_cell.angle_beta   90.00
_cell.angle_gamma   90.00
#
_symmetry.space_group_name_H-M   'P 1'
#
loop_
_entity.id
_entity.type
_entity.pdbx_description
1 polymer ?
#
loop_
_entity_poly.entity_id
_entity_poly.type
_entity_poly.pdbx_seq_one_letter_code
_entity_poly.pdbx_strand_id
1 'polypeptide(L)'
;MVIRKEIRFRDQHETPYGIAYLNKFIEQEPTQPLHRILETIFEEHDRLTSIQAYYELANQNLLSEIEKLFKPTQLRSGYTEKNVRILLELWNTYLFNSDLKKILTTDDFLTNILKEAREKVNHDIAKTRAKKLEFDRLNE
;
A
#
# COMPACT_ATOMS: atom_id res chain seq x y z
N MET A 1 -30.41 12.58 45.61
CA MET A 1 -30.12 13.98 45.98
C MET A 1 -30.84 14.87 44.98
N VAL A 2 -31.70 15.80 45.42
CA VAL A 2 -32.45 16.66 44.49
C VAL A 2 -31.71 18.00 44.38
N ILE A 3 -31.23 18.32 43.18
CA ILE A 3 -30.62 19.62 42.88
C ILE A 3 -31.62 20.39 42.03
N ARG A 4 -32.07 21.56 42.49
CA ARG A 4 -32.87 22.50 41.68
C ARG A 4 -31.98 23.62 41.18
N LYS A 5 -31.84 23.71 39.86
CA LYS A 5 -31.26 24.86 39.17
C LYS A 5 -32.16 25.24 38.00
N GLU A 6 -32.41 26.52 37.84
CA GLU A 6 -33.06 27.02 36.63
C GLU A 6 -32.04 27.04 35.49
N ILE A 7 -32.36 26.36 34.40
CA ILE A 7 -31.54 26.30 33.20
C ILE A 7 -32.28 27.08 32.11
N ARG A 8 -31.62 28.10 31.55
CA ARG A 8 -32.13 28.85 30.40
C ARG A 8 -31.43 28.36 29.16
N PHE A 9 -32.20 27.87 28.19
CA PHE A 9 -31.69 27.58 26.85
C PHE A 9 -31.72 28.85 26.01
N ARG A 10 -30.86 28.92 25.00
CA ARG A 10 -30.92 29.97 23.98
C ARG A 10 -32.16 29.78 23.11
N ASP A 11 -32.64 30.87 22.52
CA ASP A 11 -33.84 30.84 21.68
C ASP A 11 -33.67 29.91 20.47
N GLN A 12 -34.77 29.32 20.02
CA GLN A 12 -34.77 28.35 18.91
C GLN A 12 -34.24 28.94 17.59
N HIS A 13 -34.21 30.27 17.45
CA HIS A 13 -33.66 30.97 16.29
C HIS A 13 -32.13 31.07 16.30
N GLU A 14 -31.49 30.87 17.45
CA GLU A 14 -30.03 30.93 17.57
C GLU A 14 -29.38 29.54 17.46
N THR A 15 -30.00 28.51 18.02
CA THR A 15 -29.47 27.15 17.97
C THR A 15 -30.57 26.08 17.88
N PRO A 16 -30.42 25.06 17.02
CA PRO A 16 -31.35 23.93 16.99
C PRO A 16 -31.22 23.01 18.23
N TYR A 17 -30.19 23.24 19.04
CA TYR A 17 -29.90 22.54 20.29
C TYR A 17 -30.45 23.34 21.47
N GLY A 18 -31.18 22.69 22.38
CA GLY A 18 -31.91 23.34 23.48
C GLY A 18 -33.36 22.88 23.53
N ILE A 19 -34.31 23.80 23.62
CA ILE A 19 -35.75 23.47 23.74
C ILE A 19 -36.25 22.74 22.49
N ALA A 20 -35.84 23.17 21.29
CA ALA A 20 -36.23 22.49 20.04
C ALA A 20 -35.78 21.02 19.99
N TYR A 21 -34.59 20.73 20.50
CA TYR A 21 -34.06 19.36 20.56
C TYR A 21 -34.81 18.54 21.60
N LEU A 22 -35.02 19.09 22.80
CA LEU A 22 -35.78 18.42 23.87
C LEU A 22 -37.22 18.12 23.47
N ASN A 23 -37.88 19.05 22.78
CA ASN A 23 -39.26 18.86 22.31
C ASN A 23 -39.38 17.64 21.37
N LYS A 24 -38.39 17.36 20.53
CA LYS A 24 -38.38 16.16 19.68
C LYS A 24 -38.41 14.87 20.51
N PHE A 25 -37.64 14.82 21.60
CA PHE A 25 -37.62 13.64 22.48
C PHE A 25 -38.88 13.52 23.33
N ILE A 26 -39.44 14.65 23.77
CA ILE A 26 -40.72 14.68 24.49
C ILE A 26 -41.87 14.22 23.59
N GLU A 27 -41.86 14.60 22.31
CA GLU A 27 -42.85 14.15 21.32
C GLU A 27 -42.70 12.66 21.00
N GLN A 28 -41.48 12.12 21.01
CA GLN A 28 -41.21 10.70 20.80
C GLN A 28 -41.58 9.84 22.01
N GLU A 29 -41.45 10.38 23.22
CA GLU A 29 -41.74 9.66 24.47
C GLU A 29 -42.61 10.48 25.45
N PRO A 30 -43.91 10.70 25.12
CA PRO A 30 -44.78 11.63 25.84
C PRO A 30 -45.15 11.19 27.26
N THR A 31 -44.93 9.91 27.59
CA THR A 31 -45.24 9.34 28.91
C THR A 31 -44.08 9.42 29.89
N GLN A 32 -42.87 9.78 29.44
CA GLN A 32 -41.71 9.84 30.31
C GLN A 32 -41.57 11.21 30.98
N PRO A 33 -41.23 11.25 32.28
CA PRO A 33 -40.94 12.51 32.95
C PRO A 33 -39.61 13.08 32.43
N LEU A 34 -39.54 14.41 32.30
CA LEU A 34 -38.42 15.12 31.66
C LEU A 34 -37.02 14.74 32.18
N HIS A 35 -36.89 14.43 33.48
CA HIS A 35 -35.60 14.02 34.05
C HIS A 35 -35.08 12.70 33.47
N ARG A 36 -35.96 11.74 33.17
CA ARG A 36 -35.61 10.46 32.53
C ARG A 36 -35.16 10.67 31.10
N ILE A 37 -35.85 11.53 30.35
CA ILE A 37 -35.47 11.90 28.99
C ILE A 37 -34.06 12.53 28.98
N LEU A 38 -33.77 13.41 29.94
CA LEU A 38 -32.44 14.01 30.08
C LEU A 38 -31.37 12.98 30.44
N GLU A 39 -31.65 12.04 31.35
CA GLU A 39 -30.75 10.94 31.68
C GLU A 39 -30.41 10.10 30.44
N THR A 40 -31.41 9.74 29.64
CA THR A 40 -31.21 9.01 28.37
C THR A 40 -30.32 9.78 27.39
N ILE A 41 -30.56 11.09 27.22
CA ILE A 41 -29.73 11.93 26.35
C ILE A 41 -28.27 11.98 26.84
N PHE A 42 -28.05 12.04 28.16
CA PHE A 42 -26.71 12.04 28.72
C PHE A 42 -26.01 10.68 28.55
N GLU A 43 -26.71 9.57 28.76
CA GLU A 43 -26.18 8.22 28.49
C GLU A 43 -25.80 8.03 27.02
N GLU A 44 -26.66 8.49 26.11
CA GLU A 44 -26.39 8.40 24.67
C GLU A 44 -25.18 9.25 24.28
N HIS A 45 -25.08 10.48 24.81
CA HIS A 45 -23.94 11.35 24.59
C HIS A 45 -22.62 10.72 25.09
N ASP A 46 -22.62 10.15 26.30
CA ASP A 46 -21.44 9.49 26.87
C ASP A 46 -21.01 8.28 26.02
N ARG A 47 -21.98 7.48 25.57
CA ARG A 47 -21.75 6.35 24.68
C ARG A 47 -21.17 6.81 23.33
N LEU A 48 -21.74 7.83 22.70
CA LEU A 48 -21.26 8.36 21.41
C LEU A 48 -19.86 8.95 21.53
N THR A 49 -19.59 9.68 22.61
CA THR A 49 -18.26 10.24 22.89
C THR A 49 -17.21 9.13 23.06
N SER A 50 -17.56 8.07 23.79
CA SER A 50 -16.70 6.90 23.97
C SER A 50 -16.42 6.18 22.66
N ILE A 51 -17.44 6.03 21.81
CA ILE A 51 -17.32 5.44 20.47
C ILE A 51 -16.41 6.28 19.58
N GLN A 52 -16.57 7.62 19.58
CA GLN A 52 -15.73 8.52 18.81
C GLN A 52 -14.26 8.42 19.25
N ALA A 53 -13.99 8.42 20.55
CA ALA A 53 -12.63 8.26 21.09
C ALA A 53 -12.00 6.92 20.67
N TYR A 54 -12.79 5.85 20.66
CA TYR A 54 -12.34 4.55 20.17
C TYR A 54 -11.99 4.59 18.67
N TYR A 55 -12.82 5.20 17.84
CA TYR A 55 -12.54 5.33 16.40
C TYR A 55 -11.33 6.21 16.11
N GLU A 56 -11.13 7.30 16.85
CA GLU A 56 -9.92 8.13 16.73
C GLU A 56 -8.67 7.33 17.05
N LEU A 57 -8.68 6.55 18.14
CA LEU A 57 -7.57 5.67 18.51
C LEU A 57 -7.31 4.59 17.45
N ALA A 58 -8.37 3.95 16.96
CA ALA A 58 -8.27 2.93 15.92
C ALA A 58 -7.68 3.50 14.61
N ASN A 59 -8.12 4.69 14.20
CA ASN A 59 -7.61 5.38 13.02
C ASN A 59 -6.14 5.78 13.17
N GLN A 60 -5.73 6.29 14.33
CA GLN A 60 -4.33 6.60 14.61
C GLN A 60 -3.45 5.35 14.54
N ASN A 61 -3.91 4.23 15.09
CA ASN A 61 -3.20 2.97 15.03
C ASN A 61 -3.06 2.47 13.59
N LEU A 62 -4.14 2.48 12.80
CA LEU A 62 -4.12 2.09 11.38
C LEU A 62 -3.17 2.98 10.55
N LEU A 63 -3.23 4.29 10.72
CA LEU A 63 -2.31 5.22 10.04
C LEU A 63 -0.85 4.93 10.40
N SER A 64 -0.58 4.65 11.69
CA SER A 64 0.77 4.31 12.13
C SER A 64 1.30 3.02 11.50
N GLU A 65 0.44 2.02 11.29
CA GLU A 65 0.80 0.77 10.63
C GLU A 65 1.04 0.97 9.14
N ILE A 66 0.18 1.73 8.47
CA ILE A 66 0.34 2.09 7.06
C ILE A 66 1.66 2.86 6.86
N GLU A 67 1.98 3.82 7.73
CA GLU A 67 3.24 4.57 7.66
C GLU A 67 4.47 3.66 7.81
N LYS A 68 4.42 2.69 8.74
CA LYS A 68 5.50 1.71 8.93
C LYS A 68 5.74 0.87 7.69
N LEU A 69 4.69 0.55 6.92
CA LEU A 69 4.79 -0.21 5.67
C LEU A 69 5.21 0.66 4.48
N PHE A 70 4.74 1.91 4.44
CA PHE A 70 4.97 2.83 3.35
C PHE A 70 6.40 3.40 3.34
N LYS A 71 6.92 3.84 4.49
CA LYS A 71 8.27 4.44 4.60
C LYS A 71 9.39 3.55 4.03
N PRO A 72 9.49 2.25 4.37
CA PRO A 72 10.50 1.36 3.80
C PRO A 72 10.34 1.12 2.29
N THR A 73 9.11 1.17 1.79
CA THR A 73 8.80 0.99 0.37
C THR A 73 9.21 2.23 -0.43
N GLN A 74 8.93 3.42 0.08
CA GLN A 74 9.36 4.70 -0.48
C GLN A 74 10.89 4.86 -0.47
N LEU A 75 11.55 4.45 0.62
CA LEU A 75 13.01 4.43 0.69
C LEU A 75 13.59 3.49 -0.38
N ARG A 76 13.04 2.28 -0.52
CA ARG A 76 13.47 1.30 -1.53
C ARG A 76 13.24 1.77 -2.96
N SER A 77 12.10 2.38 -3.27
CA SER A 77 11.82 2.88 -4.62
C SER A 77 12.75 4.02 -5.02
N GLY A 78 13.10 4.92 -4.10
CA GLY A 78 14.09 5.97 -4.33
C GLY A 78 15.49 5.42 -4.63
N TYR A 79 15.90 4.34 -3.95
CA TYR A 79 17.14 3.65 -4.28
C TYR A 79 17.07 2.93 -5.63
N THR A 80 15.94 2.32 -5.98
CA THR A 80 15.76 1.68 -7.30
C THR A 80 15.90 2.69 -8.43
N GLU A 81 15.25 3.85 -8.35
CA GLU A 81 15.38 4.89 -9.38
C GLU A 81 16.83 5.39 -9.50
N LYS A 82 17.49 5.64 -8.36
CA LYS A 82 18.89 6.05 -8.34
C LYS A 82 19.81 4.98 -8.93
N ASN A 83 19.60 3.71 -8.61
CA ASN A 83 20.40 2.59 -9.11
C ASN A 83 20.20 2.38 -10.62
N VAL A 84 18.95 2.47 -11.11
CA VAL A 84 18.66 2.39 -12.55
C VAL A 84 19.32 3.56 -13.29
N ARG A 85 19.26 4.77 -12.74
CA ARG A 85 19.93 5.94 -13.33
C ARG A 85 21.45 5.74 -13.39
N ILE A 86 22.08 5.27 -12.32
CA ILE A 86 23.52 4.98 -12.30
C ILE A 86 23.87 3.91 -13.34
N LEU A 87 23.09 2.83 -13.45
CA LEU A 87 23.32 1.79 -14.45
C LEU A 87 23.21 2.33 -15.88
N LEU A 88 22.20 3.17 -16.15
CA LEU A 88 22.05 3.81 -17.46
C LEU A 88 23.23 4.72 -17.80
N GLU A 89 23.71 5.53 -16.85
CA GLU A 89 24.88 6.39 -17.06
C GLU A 89 26.16 5.58 -17.30
N LEU A 90 26.35 4.46 -16.58
CA LEU A 90 27.47 3.55 -16.81
C LEU A 90 27.40 2.91 -18.21
N TRP A 91 26.22 2.47 -18.64
CA TRP A 91 26.00 1.95 -19.98
C TRP A 91 26.24 3.00 -21.05
N ASN A 92 25.70 4.20 -20.89
CA ASN A 92 25.92 5.32 -21.81
C ASN A 92 27.40 5.68 -21.89
N THR A 93 28.11 5.72 -20.77
CA THR A 93 29.55 6.01 -20.72
C THR A 93 30.35 4.91 -21.43
N TYR A 94 30.01 3.64 -21.22
CA TYR A 94 30.63 2.51 -21.93
C TYR A 94 30.38 2.59 -23.44
N LEU A 95 29.13 2.87 -23.85
CA LEU A 95 28.73 2.99 -25.25
C LEU A 95 29.36 4.22 -25.93
N PHE A 96 29.53 5.34 -25.23
CA PHE A 96 30.18 6.54 -25.76
C PHE A 96 31.68 6.36 -25.94
N ASN A 97 32.34 5.64 -25.02
CA ASN A 97 33.78 5.38 -25.07
C ASN A 97 34.15 4.18 -25.96
N SER A 98 33.18 3.32 -26.27
CA SER A 98 33.36 2.29 -27.28
C SER A 98 33.09 2.91 -28.65
N ASP A 99 34.04 2.77 -29.57
CA ASP A 99 33.94 3.30 -30.93
C ASP A 99 32.88 2.46 -31.69
N LEU A 100 31.59 2.78 -31.48
CA LEU A 100 30.43 2.00 -31.92
C LEU A 100 30.24 2.07 -33.45
N LYS A 101 31.17 1.46 -34.19
CA LYS A 101 31.00 1.08 -35.59
C LYS A 101 30.43 -0.33 -35.75
N LYS A 102 30.17 -1.04 -34.64
CA LYS A 102 29.72 -2.43 -34.64
C LYS A 102 28.48 -2.59 -33.75
N ILE A 103 27.48 -3.29 -34.26
CA ILE A 103 26.32 -3.73 -33.49
C ILE A 103 26.83 -4.66 -32.39
N LEU A 104 26.62 -4.28 -31.13
CA LEU A 104 26.91 -5.14 -29.97
C LEU A 104 25.83 -6.21 -29.91
N THR A 105 26.22 -7.48 -30.04
CA THR A 105 25.30 -8.62 -29.88
C THR A 105 25.47 -9.25 -28.50
N THR A 106 24.51 -10.09 -28.10
CA THR A 106 24.58 -10.85 -26.84
C THR A 106 25.85 -11.69 -26.73
N ASP A 107 26.47 -12.05 -27.86
CA ASP A 107 27.72 -12.80 -27.89
C ASP A 107 28.95 -11.99 -27.45
N ASP A 108 28.90 -10.66 -27.59
CA ASP A 108 29.95 -9.75 -27.12
C ASP A 108 29.95 -9.63 -25.57
N PHE A 109 28.83 -9.97 -24.92
CA PHE A 109 28.66 -9.93 -23.46
C PHE A 109 28.81 -11.29 -22.76
N LEU A 110 29.13 -12.35 -23.50
CA LEU A 110 29.40 -13.65 -22.90
C LEU A 110 30.75 -13.64 -22.18
N THR A 111 30.74 -14.06 -20.92
CA THR A 111 31.97 -14.33 -20.17
C THR A 111 32.73 -15.49 -20.83
N ASN A 112 34.06 -15.50 -20.71
CA ASN A 112 34.90 -16.55 -21.33
C ASN A 112 34.48 -17.96 -20.90
N ILE A 113 34.10 -18.13 -19.63
CA ILE A 113 33.62 -19.41 -19.09
C ILE A 113 32.32 -19.87 -19.79
N LEU A 114 31.39 -18.94 -20.06
CA LEU A 114 30.16 -19.26 -20.77
C LEU A 114 30.40 -19.52 -22.26
N LYS A 115 31.40 -18.86 -22.88
CA LYS A 115 31.81 -19.15 -24.26
C LYS A 115 32.34 -20.57 -24.37
N GLU A 116 33.29 -20.96 -23.52
CA GLU A 116 33.87 -22.31 -23.49
C GLU A 116 32.81 -23.40 -23.21
N ALA A 117 31.90 -23.14 -22.26
CA ALA A 117 30.81 -24.06 -21.97
C ALA A 117 29.86 -24.24 -23.18
N ARG A 118 29.52 -23.14 -23.87
CA ARG A 118 28.69 -23.17 -25.08
C ARG A 118 29.37 -23.91 -26.22
N GLU A 119 30.66 -23.67 -26.44
CA GLU A 119 31.45 -24.36 -27.47
C GLU A 119 31.48 -25.86 -27.23
N LYS A 120 31.70 -26.29 -25.98
CA LYS A 120 31.66 -27.71 -25.59
C LYS A 120 30.30 -28.34 -25.85
N VAL A 121 29.21 -27.69 -25.44
CA VAL A 121 27.84 -28.19 -25.68
C VAL A 121 27.54 -28.28 -27.17
N ASN A 122 27.91 -27.28 -27.96
CA ASN A 122 27.74 -27.31 -29.42
C ASN A 122 28.53 -28.45 -30.07
N HIS A 123 29.75 -28.70 -29.59
CA HIS A 123 30.57 -29.83 -30.04
C HIS A 123 29.91 -31.18 -29.70
N ASP A 124 29.40 -31.33 -28.48
CA ASP A 124 28.72 -32.55 -28.04
C ASP A 124 27.40 -32.80 -28.81
N ILE A 125 26.64 -31.74 -29.10
CA ILE A 125 25.44 -31.82 -29.94
C ILE A 125 25.79 -32.24 -31.37
N ALA A 126 26.82 -31.63 -31.97
CA ALA A 126 27.28 -31.99 -33.31
C ALA A 126 27.72 -33.46 -33.39
N LYS A 127 28.47 -33.93 -32.39
CA LYS A 127 28.91 -35.31 -32.26
C LYS A 127 27.73 -36.28 -32.10
N THR A 128 26.73 -35.92 -31.31
CA THR A 128 25.52 -36.72 -31.11
C THR A 128 24.68 -36.80 -32.39
N ARG A 129 24.55 -35.69 -33.13
CA ARG A 129 23.87 -35.65 -34.43
C ARG A 129 24.59 -36.52 -35.46
N ALA A 130 25.91 -36.45 -35.52
CA ALA A 130 26.72 -37.27 -36.43
C ALA A 130 26.55 -38.77 -36.15
N LYS A 131 26.63 -39.19 -34.87
CA LYS A 131 26.39 -40.58 -34.46
C LYS A 131 25.00 -41.08 -34.82
N LYS A 132 23.98 -40.23 -34.63
CA LYS A 132 22.60 -40.57 -35.02
C LYS A 132 22.50 -40.79 -36.53
N LEU A 133 23.09 -39.90 -37.32
CA LEU A 133 23.08 -39.99 -38.78
C LEU A 133 23.84 -41.22 -39.31
N GLU A 134 24.93 -41.61 -38.65
CA GLU A 134 25.65 -42.86 -38.96
C GLU A 134 24.85 -44.11 -38.58
N PHE A 135 24.20 -44.10 -37.42
CA PHE A 135 23.31 -45.19 -37.00
C PHE A 135 22.13 -45.36 -37.94
N ASP A 136 21.51 -44.26 -38.38
CA ASP A 136 20.38 -44.29 -39.32
C ASP A 136 20.82 -44.85 -40.70
N ARG A 137 22.05 -44.54 -41.16
CA ARG A 137 22.63 -45.08 -42.41
C ARG A 137 23.04 -46.55 -42.36
N LEU A 138 23.35 -47.09 -41.18
CA LEU A 138 23.74 -48.50 -40.99
C LEU A 138 22.53 -49.43 -40.88
N ASN A 139 21.34 -48.87 -40.67
CA ASN A 139 20.07 -49.60 -40.53
C ASN A 139 19.11 -49.40 -41.72
N GLU A 140 19.60 -48.81 -42.81
CA GLU A 140 18.99 -48.84 -44.16
C GLU A 140 19.65 -49.94 -45.00
#